data_AF-A0A2M7A6M3-F1
#
_entry.id   AF-A0A2M7A6M3-F1
#
_cell.length_a   1.000
_cell.length_b   1.000
_cell.length_c   1.000
_cell.angle_alpha   90.00
_cell.angle_beta   90.00
_cell.angle_gamma   90.00
#
_symmetry.space_group_name_H-M   'P 1'
#
loop_
_entity.id
_entity.type
_entity.pdbx_description
1 polymer ?
#
loop_
_entity_poly.entity_id
_entity_poly.type
_entity_poly.pdbx_seq_one_letter_code
_entity_poly.pdbx_strand_id
1 'polypeptide(L)'
;MSGGGEATMAHTMTLQVPDDIYQPLVNAAEVIDRQPEEVAVEWLSSVANDVNHDPLLALAGTLECELTDVADRHDDYIGQGLPKEANNLPMRPQSHSRWRWW
;
A
#
# COMPACT_ATOMS: atom_id res chain seq x y z
N MET A 1 22.46 -30.79 22.69
CA MET A 1 22.43 -29.35 23.01
C MET A 1 23.41 -28.62 22.11
N SER A 2 22.90 -27.86 21.14
CA SER A 2 23.54 -26.67 20.54
C SER A 2 22.58 -26.17 19.47
N GLY A 3 21.71 -25.23 19.86
CA GLY A 3 20.93 -24.46 18.92
C GLY A 3 21.83 -23.39 18.34
N GLY A 4 22.09 -23.45 17.04
CA GLY A 4 22.69 -22.35 16.30
C GLY A 4 21.63 -21.25 16.14
N GLY A 5 21.71 -20.22 16.98
CA GLY A 5 21.03 -18.96 16.70
C GLY A 5 21.84 -18.22 15.66
N GLU A 6 21.31 -18.08 14.45
CA GLU A 6 21.80 -17.07 13.52
C GLU A 6 21.66 -15.70 14.20
N ALA A 7 22.80 -15.09 14.51
CA ALA A 7 22.81 -13.70 14.96
C ALA A 7 22.38 -12.82 13.78
N THR A 8 21.21 -12.20 13.87
CA THR A 8 20.83 -11.13 12.97
C THR A 8 21.88 -10.03 13.05
N MET A 9 22.59 -9.78 11.94
CA MET A 9 23.63 -8.77 11.88
C MET A 9 22.98 -7.38 11.97
N ALA A 10 23.00 -6.78 13.15
CA ALA A 10 22.47 -5.43 13.38
C ALA A 10 23.42 -4.38 12.79
N HIS A 11 22.85 -3.38 12.11
CA HIS A 11 23.57 -2.26 11.52
C HIS A 11 23.04 -0.96 12.12
N THR A 12 23.94 -0.03 12.47
CA THR A 12 23.57 1.29 13.01
C THR A 12 23.56 2.32 11.89
N MET A 13 22.47 3.08 11.81
CA MET A 13 22.29 4.17 10.86
C MET A 13 21.83 5.42 11.60
N THR A 14 22.30 6.59 11.18
CA THR A 14 21.86 7.90 11.69
C THR A 14 21.06 8.60 10.59
N LEU A 15 19.84 9.04 10.93
CA LEU A 15 18.90 9.67 10.00
C LEU A 15 18.63 11.11 10.44
N GLN A 16 18.64 12.06 9.49
CA GLN A 16 18.06 13.38 9.70
C GLN A 16 16.63 13.34 9.16
N VAL A 17 15.65 13.35 10.07
CA VAL A 17 14.24 13.26 9.74
C VAL A 17 13.60 14.65 9.92
N PRO A 18 12.89 15.18 8.91
CA PRO A 18 12.14 16.42 9.06
C PRO A 18 11.07 16.32 10.16
N ASP A 19 10.78 17.44 10.84
CA ASP A 19 9.87 17.46 12.01
C ASP A 19 8.45 16.99 11.68
N ASP A 20 7.97 17.28 10.47
CA ASP A 20 6.65 16.85 9.98
C ASP A 20 6.52 15.33 9.85
N ILE A 21 7.63 14.60 9.77
CA ILE A 21 7.69 13.13 9.76
C ILE A 21 8.01 12.59 11.16
N TYR A 22 8.88 13.27 11.91
CA TYR A 22 9.27 12.84 13.25
C TYR A 22 8.10 12.91 14.25
N GLN A 23 7.27 13.96 14.18
CA GLN A 23 6.13 14.15 15.09
C GLN A 23 5.08 13.02 15.00
N PRO A 24 4.59 12.62 13.80
CA PRO A 24 3.71 11.45 13.67
C PRO A 24 4.31 10.16 14.23
N LEU A 25 5.61 9.96 14.08
CA LEU A 25 6.31 8.78 14.56
C LEU A 25 6.36 8.75 16.10
N VAL A 26 6.64 9.88 16.76
CA VAL A 26 6.56 10.00 18.23
C VAL A 26 5.14 9.72 18.72
N ASN A 27 4.13 10.31 18.09
CA ASN A 27 2.73 10.09 18.46
C ASN A 27 2.33 8.61 18.32
N ALA A 28 2.77 7.94 17.26
CA ALA A 28 2.51 6.52 17.06
C ALA A 28 3.17 5.67 18.16
N ALA A 29 4.39 6.03 18.57
CA ALA A 29 5.14 5.36 19.62
C ALA A 29 4.49 5.53 21.01
N GLU A 30 3.97 6.72 21.32
CA GLU A 30 3.23 7.00 22.55
C GLU A 30 1.95 6.17 22.67
N VAL A 31 1.19 6.01 21.58
CA VAL A 31 -0.06 5.23 21.56
C VAL A 31 0.18 3.76 21.91
N ILE A 32 1.34 3.22 21.54
CA ILE A 32 1.68 1.80 21.71
C ILE A 32 2.72 1.55 22.82
N ASP A 33 3.05 2.59 23.62
CA ASP A 33 4.01 2.56 24.73
C ASP A 33 5.39 1.99 24.33
N ARG A 34 5.92 2.45 23.19
CA ARG A 34 7.23 2.03 22.66
C ARG A 34 8.12 3.22 22.38
N GLN A 35 9.40 2.95 22.14
CA GLN A 35 10.35 3.98 21.74
C GLN A 35 10.16 4.33 20.24
N PRO A 36 10.31 5.60 19.85
CA PRO A 36 10.22 6.05 18.46
C PRO A 36 11.12 5.25 17.50
N GLU A 37 12.32 4.87 17.95
CA GLU A 37 13.28 4.10 17.17
C GLU A 37 12.79 2.69 16.85
N GLU A 38 12.07 2.06 17.77
CA GLU A 38 11.52 0.73 17.55
C GLU A 38 10.40 0.75 16.50
N VAL A 39 9.56 1.78 16.56
CA VAL A 39 8.49 2.02 15.56
C VAL A 39 9.11 2.34 14.21
N ALA A 40 10.16 3.16 14.17
CA ALA A 40 10.89 3.47 12.95
C ALA A 40 11.45 2.21 12.29
N VAL A 41 12.09 1.32 13.07
CA VAL A 41 12.63 0.07 12.56
C VAL A 41 11.52 -0.84 12.03
N GLU A 42 10.39 -0.94 12.74
CA GLU A 42 9.24 -1.73 12.30
C GLU A 42 8.68 -1.24 10.96
N TRP A 43 8.44 0.06 10.83
CA TRP A 43 7.90 0.65 9.60
C TRP A 43 8.89 0.53 8.43
N LEU A 44 10.18 0.79 8.68
CA LEU A 44 11.23 0.60 7.69
C LEU A 44 11.32 -0.87 7.24
N SER A 45 11.16 -1.81 8.18
CA SER A 45 11.16 -3.24 7.89
C SER A 45 9.94 -3.65 7.05
N SER A 46 8.75 -3.10 7.35
CA SER A 46 7.54 -3.34 6.57
C SER A 46 7.74 -2.89 5.12
N VAL A 47 8.19 -1.65 4.91
CA VAL A 47 8.42 -1.12 3.56
C VAL A 47 9.51 -1.91 2.83
N ALA A 48 10.61 -2.25 3.51
CA ALA A 48 11.68 -3.06 2.91
C ALA A 48 11.21 -4.48 2.54
N ASN A 49 10.29 -5.05 3.32
CA ASN A 49 9.68 -6.34 3.01
C ASN A 49 8.75 -6.22 1.79
N ASP A 50 7.89 -5.21 1.73
CA ASP A 50 6.99 -4.99 0.59
C ASP A 50 7.74 -4.75 -0.72
N VAL A 51 8.88 -4.05 -0.67
CA VAL A 51 9.74 -3.86 -1.86
C VAL A 51 10.36 -5.17 -2.34
N ASN A 52 10.71 -6.07 -1.43
CA ASN A 52 11.33 -7.36 -1.77
C ASN A 52 10.31 -8.48 -2.03
N HIS A 53 9.08 -8.30 -1.56
CA HIS A 53 7.98 -9.24 -1.65
C HIS A 53 6.74 -8.43 -1.96
N ASP A 54 6.46 -8.25 -3.26
CA ASP A 54 5.15 -7.76 -3.69
C ASP A 54 4.17 -8.97 -3.68
N PRO A 55 3.33 -9.12 -2.65
CA PRO A 55 2.41 -10.24 -2.57
C PRO A 55 1.34 -10.19 -3.68
N LEU A 56 1.07 -9.02 -4.26
CA LEU A 56 0.12 -8.87 -5.36
C LEU A 56 0.75 -9.30 -6.68
N LEU A 57 2.05 -9.05 -6.87
CA LEU A 57 2.77 -9.57 -8.02
C LEU A 57 2.80 -11.11 -8.02
N ALA A 58 2.86 -11.74 -6.85
CA ALA A 58 2.76 -13.20 -6.73
C ALA A 58 1.39 -13.76 -7.19
N LEU A 59 0.34 -12.91 -7.24
CA LEU A 59 -0.99 -13.25 -7.75
C LEU A 59 -1.17 -12.91 -9.24
N ALA A 60 -0.19 -12.25 -9.86
CA ALA A 60 -0.25 -11.93 -11.28
C ALA A 60 -0.20 -13.22 -12.12
N GLY A 61 -1.26 -13.46 -12.89
CA GLY A 61 -1.38 -14.64 -13.76
C GLY A 61 -1.82 -15.93 -13.05
N THR A 62 -2.10 -15.90 -11.74
CA THR A 62 -2.67 -17.07 -11.02
C THR A 62 -4.18 -17.13 -11.08
N LEU A 63 -4.84 -16.04 -11.50
CA LEU A 63 -6.29 -15.97 -11.65
C LEU A 63 -6.68 -16.50 -13.02
N GLU A 64 -7.31 -17.67 -13.04
CA GLU A 64 -7.97 -18.20 -14.23
C GLU A 64 -9.34 -17.51 -14.39
N CYS A 65 -9.52 -16.80 -15.49
CA CYS A 65 -10.80 -16.18 -15.85
C CYS A 65 -11.19 -16.63 -17.26
N GLU A 66 -12.45 -17.03 -17.45
CA GLU A 66 -12.98 -17.38 -18.77
C GLU A 66 -13.01 -16.18 -19.73
N LEU A 67 -13.03 -14.96 -19.16
CA LEU A 67 -12.99 -13.70 -19.89
C LEU A 67 -11.54 -13.33 -20.17
N THR A 68 -11.17 -13.29 -21.45
CA THR A 68 -9.81 -13.01 -21.91
C THR A 68 -9.55 -11.52 -22.19
N ASP A 69 -10.59 -10.69 -22.23
CA ASP A 69 -10.55 -9.27 -22.56
C ASP A 69 -10.77 -8.35 -21.33
N VAL A 70 -10.64 -8.89 -20.12
CA VAL A 70 -10.89 -8.15 -18.87
C VAL A 70 -9.99 -6.92 -18.75
N ALA A 71 -8.73 -7.00 -19.16
CA ALA A 71 -7.82 -5.85 -19.11
C ALA A 71 -8.33 -4.69 -19.98
N ASP A 72 -8.83 -5.00 -21.17
CA ASP A 72 -9.27 -4.00 -22.15
C ASP A 72 -10.69 -3.46 -21.87
N ARG A 73 -11.52 -4.25 -21.18
CA ARG A 73 -12.96 -3.96 -20.98
C ARG A 73 -13.41 -3.96 -19.53
N HIS A 74 -12.49 -3.80 -18.59
CA HIS A 74 -12.80 -3.80 -17.16
C HIS A 74 -13.90 -2.80 -16.80
N ASP A 75 -13.88 -1.59 -17.37
CA ASP A 75 -14.91 -0.57 -17.15
C ASP A 75 -16.31 -1.03 -17.60
N ASP A 76 -16.42 -1.71 -18.74
CA ASP A 76 -17.69 -2.27 -19.23
C ASP A 76 -18.22 -3.33 -18.27
N TYR A 77 -17.36 -4.23 -17.79
CA TYR A 77 -17.75 -5.33 -16.90
C TYR A 77 -18.14 -4.82 -15.51
N ILE A 78 -17.38 -3.86 -14.97
CA ILE A 78 -17.71 -3.20 -13.71
C ILE A 78 -19.05 -2.47 -13.84
N GLY A 79 -19.27 -1.75 -14.95
CA GLY A 79 -20.52 -1.04 -15.23
C GLY A 79 -21.75 -1.95 -15.32
N GLN A 80 -21.60 -3.18 -15.81
CA GLN A 80 -22.68 -4.18 -15.86
C GLN A 80 -23.10 -4.68 -14.48
N GLY A 81 -22.21 -4.65 -13.49
CA GLY A 81 -22.47 -5.05 -12.11
C GLY A 81 -23.13 -3.98 -11.24
N LEU A 82 -23.20 -2.73 -11.72
CA LEU A 82 -23.80 -1.64 -10.97
C LEU A 82 -25.34 -1.66 -11.08
N PRO A 83 -26.07 -1.35 -9.99
CA PRO A 83 -27.52 -1.22 -10.05
C PRO A 83 -27.92 -0.14 -11.05
N LYS A 84 -28.98 -0.40 -11.83
CA LYS A 84 -29.50 0.50 -12.87
C LYS A 84 -29.82 1.92 -12.37
N GLU A 85 -30.01 2.07 -11.07
CA GLU A 85 -30.26 3.33 -10.36
C GLU A 85 -29.04 4.29 -10.43
N ALA A 86 -27.82 3.75 -10.46
CA ALA A 86 -26.60 4.53 -10.66
C ALA A 86 -26.44 5.03 -12.11
N ASN A 87 -27.01 4.30 -13.07
CA ASN A 87 -27.00 4.65 -14.50
C ASN A 87 -28.04 5.72 -14.87
N ASN A 88 -28.93 6.07 -13.94
CA ASN A 88 -30.00 7.04 -14.12
C ASN A 88 -29.79 8.34 -13.32
N LEU A 89 -28.61 8.50 -12.70
CA LEU A 89 -28.22 9.80 -12.17
C LEU A 89 -28.07 10.78 -13.35
N PRO A 90 -28.71 11.95 -13.33
CA PRO A 90 -28.51 12.93 -14.38
C PRO A 90 -27.01 13.25 -14.43
N MET A 91 -26.42 13.07 -15.61
CA MET A 91 -25.05 13.50 -15.92
C MET A 91 -24.82 14.87 -15.29
N ARG A 92 -24.04 14.92 -14.21
CA ARG A 92 -23.57 16.20 -13.67
C ARG A 92 -22.73 16.81 -14.79
N PRO A 93 -22.93 18.09 -15.14
CA PRO A 93 -22.12 18.72 -16.18
C PRO A 93 -20.66 18.47 -15.84
N GLN A 94 -19.94 17.88 -16.79
CA GLN A 94 -18.51 17.65 -16.67
C GLN A 94 -17.85 19.02 -16.57
N SER A 95 -17.67 19.52 -15.34
CA SER A 95 -16.68 20.55 -15.09
C SER A 95 -15.37 19.90 -15.52
N HIS A 96 -14.78 20.41 -16.59
CA HIS A 96 -13.43 20.06 -17.02
C HIS A 96 -12.45 20.52 -15.94
N SER A 97 -12.42 19.80 -14.82
CA SER A 97 -11.37 19.82 -13.84
C SER A 97 -10.29 18.92 -14.40
N ARG A 98 -9.42 19.55 -15.18
CA ARG A 98 -8.17 19.01 -15.70
C ARG A 98 -7.35 18.46 -14.52
N TRP A 99 -7.51 17.18 -14.19
CA TRP A 99 -6.62 16.48 -13.28
C TRP A 99 -5.27 16.35 -13.99
N ARG A 100 -4.32 17.23 -13.62
CA ARG A 100 -2.90 17.06 -13.92
C ARG A 100 -2.29 16.29 -12.75
N TRP A 101 -1.87 15.06 -13.02
CA TRP A 101 -1.01 14.29 -12.12
C TRP A 101 0.39 14.91 -12.13
N TRP A 102 0.70 15.67 -11.06
CA TRP A 102 2.02 15.80 -10.45
C TRP A 102 1.78 15.91 -8.95
#